data_AF-A0A257JEU5-F1
#
_entry.id   AF-A0A257JEU5-F1
#
_cell.length_a   1.000
_cell.length_b   1.000
_cell.length_c   1.000
_cell.angle_alpha   90.00
_cell.angle_beta   90.00
_cell.angle_gamma   90.00
#
_symmetry.space_group_name_H-M   'P 1'
#
loop_
_entity.id
_entity.type
_entity.pdbx_description
1 polymer ?
#
loop_
_entity_poly.entity_id
_entity_poly.type
_entity_poly.pdbx_seq_one_letter_code
_entity_poly.pdbx_strand_id
1 'polypeptide(L)'
;MPRIFAGIAAMLCAGTALAGGPVAAEKAAVAPAPAPIAAPLSERRLEDEIIYIVLPDRFANGDTRNDRGGLKGGAFDHGFDPAHKGFYHGGDLKGL
;
A
#
# COMPACT_ATOMS: atom_id res chain seq x y z
N MET A 1 73.86 26.23 -23.94
CA MET A 1 73.93 27.69 -24.21
C MET A 1 72.95 28.38 -23.28
N PRO A 2 73.46 29.20 -22.33
CA PRO A 2 72.64 29.89 -21.32
C PRO A 2 71.98 31.12 -21.94
N ARG A 3 70.73 31.44 -21.57
CA ARG A 3 70.25 32.81 -21.30
C ARG A 3 69.07 32.77 -20.30
N ILE A 4 69.32 33.42 -19.17
CA ILE A 4 68.41 33.78 -18.07
C ILE A 4 67.63 35.03 -18.48
N PHE A 5 66.35 35.15 -18.13
CA PHE A 5 65.63 36.38 -17.68
C PHE A 5 64.31 35.92 -17.05
N ALA A 6 64.16 35.92 -15.71
CA ALA A 6 63.77 37.03 -14.84
C ALA A 6 62.32 37.49 -15.06
N GLY A 7 61.47 37.27 -14.04
CA GLY A 7 60.09 37.71 -14.00
C GLY A 7 59.41 37.36 -12.69
N ILE A 8 59.86 37.99 -11.60
CA ILE A 8 59.18 37.97 -10.29
C ILE A 8 57.89 38.77 -10.44
N ALA A 9 56.75 38.14 -10.15
CA ALA A 9 55.54 38.84 -9.75
C ALA A 9 54.95 38.10 -8.54
N ALA A 10 55.36 38.53 -7.36
CA ALA A 10 54.71 38.20 -6.12
C ALA A 10 53.33 38.85 -6.13
N MET A 11 52.26 38.04 -6.17
CA MET A 11 50.93 38.51 -5.80
C MET A 11 50.56 37.80 -4.50
N LEU A 12 50.89 38.50 -3.42
CA LEU A 12 50.54 38.17 -2.05
C LEU A 12 49.05 38.47 -1.87
N CYS A 13 48.18 37.47 -2.02
CA CYS A 13 46.83 37.56 -1.46
C CYS A 13 46.89 36.96 -0.06
N ALA A 14 46.88 37.86 0.92
CA ALA A 14 46.77 37.56 2.34
C ALA A 14 45.54 36.69 2.62
N GLY A 15 45.70 35.82 3.61
CA GLY A 15 44.80 34.72 3.86
C GLY A 15 43.48 35.08 4.54
N THR A 16 42.60 34.09 4.54
CA THR A 16 41.69 33.79 5.63
C THR A 16 41.57 32.28 5.69
N ALA A 17 42.27 31.68 6.65
CA ALA A 17 41.89 30.38 7.16
C ALA A 17 40.55 30.55 7.89
N LEU A 18 39.50 29.86 7.46
CA LEU A 18 38.40 29.51 8.34
C LEU A 18 37.80 28.16 7.90
N ALA A 19 37.93 27.21 8.82
CA ALA A 19 37.12 26.00 8.98
C ALA A 19 37.18 24.93 7.87
N GLY A 20 38.10 23.98 8.04
CA GLY A 20 37.81 22.59 7.70
C GLY A 20 36.67 22.09 8.59
N GLY A 21 35.43 22.30 8.14
CA GLY A 21 34.27 21.59 8.67
C GLY A 21 34.22 20.18 8.07
N PRO A 22 33.75 19.16 8.80
CA PRO A 22 33.55 17.85 8.20
C PRO A 22 32.55 18.00 7.05
N VAL A 23 32.97 17.62 5.84
CA VAL A 23 32.03 17.36 4.76
C VAL A 23 31.20 16.18 5.23
N ALA A 24 30.01 16.46 5.77
CA ALA A 24 29.02 15.44 6.01
C ALA A 24 28.70 14.86 4.63
N ALA A 25 29.13 13.63 4.39
CA ALA A 25 28.67 12.87 3.24
C ALA A 25 27.15 12.76 3.40
N GLU A 26 26.42 13.54 2.60
CA GLU A 26 24.98 13.40 2.47
C GLU A 26 24.76 11.99 1.92
N LYS A 27 24.42 11.07 2.82
CA LYS A 27 24.08 9.70 2.46
C LYS A 27 22.83 9.83 1.60
N ALA A 28 23.02 9.77 0.28
CA ALA A 28 21.93 9.78 -0.68
C ALA A 28 20.87 8.80 -0.17
N ALA A 29 19.69 9.32 0.12
CA ALA A 29 18.57 8.49 0.50
C ALA A 29 18.33 7.54 -0.66
N VAL A 30 18.70 6.27 -0.49
CA VAL A 30 18.31 5.22 -1.41
C VAL A 30 16.78 5.17 -1.30
N ALA A 31 16.11 5.61 -2.37
CA ALA A 31 14.68 5.43 -2.48
C ALA A 31 14.39 3.93 -2.22
N PRO A 32 13.38 3.59 -1.40
CA PRO A 32 13.04 2.19 -1.21
C PRO A 32 12.79 1.58 -2.59
N ALA A 33 13.38 0.41 -2.82
CA ALA A 33 13.13 -0.32 -4.04
C ALA A 33 11.60 -0.45 -4.21
N PRO A 34 11.06 -0.28 -5.43
CA PRO A 34 9.64 -0.46 -5.65
C PRO A 34 9.24 -1.83 -5.11
N ALA A 35 8.12 -1.85 -4.37
CA ALA A 35 7.58 -3.12 -3.88
C ALA A 35 7.43 -4.06 -5.08
N PRO A 36 7.86 -5.32 -4.96
CA PRO A 36 7.72 -6.28 -6.05
C PRO A 36 6.25 -6.29 -6.49
N ILE A 37 6.03 -6.19 -7.80
CA ILE A 37 4.69 -6.35 -8.36
C ILE A 37 4.27 -7.77 -7.99
N ALA A 38 3.18 -7.89 -7.23
CA ALA A 38 2.65 -9.19 -6.84
C ALA A 38 2.41 -10.03 -8.10
N ALA A 39 2.84 -11.29 -8.07
CA ALA A 39 2.54 -12.23 -9.14
C ALA A 39 1.01 -12.28 -9.37
N PRO A 40 0.55 -12.54 -10.61
CA PRO A 40 -0.86 -12.78 -10.88
C PRO A 40 -1.44 -13.80 -9.90
N LEU A 41 -2.68 -13.62 -9.44
CA LEU A 41 -3.36 -14.53 -8.50
C LEU A 41 -3.29 -16.00 -8.93
N SER A 42 -3.33 -16.27 -10.24
CA SER A 42 -3.21 -17.62 -10.81
C SER A 42 -1.85 -18.28 -10.62
N GLU A 43 -0.81 -17.51 -10.32
CA GLU A 43 0.57 -17.97 -10.12
C GLU A 43 0.95 -18.06 -8.64
N ARG A 44 0.08 -17.59 -7.73
CA ARG A 44 0.32 -17.62 -6.28
C ARG A 44 -0.10 -18.96 -5.69
N ARG A 45 0.68 -19.46 -4.73
CA ARG A 45 0.35 -20.70 -4.01
C ARG A 45 -0.61 -20.36 -2.87
N LEU A 46 -1.42 -21.32 -2.41
CA LEU A 46 -2.39 -21.07 -1.33
C LEU A 46 -1.72 -20.61 -0.02
N GLU A 47 -0.53 -21.11 0.27
CA GLU A 47 0.27 -20.71 1.43
C GLU A 47 0.78 -19.25 1.39
N ASP A 48 0.74 -18.61 0.21
CA ASP A 48 1.09 -17.19 0.06
C ASP A 48 -0.11 -16.26 0.30
N GLU A 49 -1.29 -16.81 0.59
CA GLU A 49 -2.55 -16.08 0.72
C GLU A 49 -3.07 -16.01 2.15
N ILE A 50 -3.78 -14.92 2.46
CA ILE A 50 -4.58 -14.78 3.67
C ILE A 50 -6.04 -14.91 3.27
N ILE A 51 -6.69 -15.99 3.71
CA ILE A 51 -8.06 -16.31 3.31
C ILE A 51 -9.03 -15.86 4.41
N TYR A 52 -9.93 -14.94 4.05
CA TYR A 52 -11.08 -14.58 4.90
C TYR A 52 -12.29 -15.43 4.54
N ILE A 53 -12.67 -16.31 5.46
CA ILE A 53 -13.90 -17.09 5.34
C ILE A 53 -15.04 -16.25 5.88
N VAL A 54 -15.97 -15.88 5.00
CA VAL A 54 -17.20 -15.16 5.35
C VAL A 54 -18.40 -16.10 5.25
N LEU A 55 -19.37 -15.90 6.13
CA LEU A 55 -20.72 -16.42 5.96
C LEU A 55 -21.55 -15.28 5.38
N PRO A 56 -21.88 -15.28 4.06
CA PRO A 56 -22.47 -14.11 3.41
C PRO A 56 -23.73 -13.61 4.10
N ASP A 57 -24.65 -14.51 4.48
CA ASP A 57 -25.91 -14.19 5.17
C ASP A 57 -25.71 -13.37 6.47
N ARG A 58 -24.54 -13.48 7.10
CA ARG A 58 -24.22 -12.81 8.38
C ARG A 58 -23.17 -11.72 8.25
N PHE A 59 -22.82 -11.33 7.03
CA PHE A 59 -21.83 -10.29 6.78
C PHE A 59 -22.50 -8.92 6.62
N ALA A 60 -23.14 -8.68 5.48
CA ALA A 60 -23.86 -7.43 5.20
C ALA A 60 -24.95 -7.66 4.15
N ASN A 61 -26.07 -6.94 4.28
CA ASN A 61 -27.18 -6.95 3.33
C ASN A 61 -27.03 -5.76 2.37
N GLY A 62 -26.65 -6.01 1.11
CA GLY A 62 -26.37 -5.00 0.10
C GLY A 62 -27.53 -4.78 -0.89
N ASP A 63 -28.47 -5.71 -0.97
CA ASP A 63 -29.63 -5.68 -1.85
C ASP A 63 -30.89 -6.30 -1.23
N THR A 64 -31.62 -5.49 -0.45
CA THR A 64 -32.88 -5.91 0.20
C THR A 64 -33.98 -6.40 -0.75
N ARG A 65 -33.85 -6.17 -2.07
CA ARG A 65 -34.81 -6.69 -3.06
C ARG A 65 -34.77 -8.21 -3.15
N ASN A 66 -33.65 -8.85 -2.77
CA ASN A 66 -33.47 -10.30 -2.83
C ASN A 66 -33.73 -11.01 -1.49
N ASP A 67 -33.97 -10.29 -0.39
CA ASP A 67 -34.15 -10.85 0.96
C ASP A 67 -35.16 -12.00 1.02
N ARG A 68 -36.23 -11.89 0.23
CA ARG A 68 -37.35 -12.86 0.21
C ARG A 68 -37.29 -13.80 -0.98
N GLY A 69 -36.25 -13.71 -1.82
CA GLY A 69 -36.11 -14.51 -3.04
C GLY A 69 -37.26 -14.35 -4.04
N GLY A 70 -38.00 -13.22 -3.99
CA GLY A 70 -39.20 -13.02 -4.81
C GLY A 70 -40.45 -13.79 -4.35
N LEU A 71 -40.41 -14.45 -3.19
CA LEU A 71 -41.52 -15.20 -2.62
C LEU A 71 -42.43 -14.28 -1.79
N LYS A 72 -43.74 -14.51 -1.86
CA LYS A 72 -44.75 -13.87 -1.00
C LYS A 72 -44.96 -14.70 0.26
N GLY A 73 -45.63 -14.13 1.27
CA GLY A 73 -45.95 -14.83 2.54
C GLY A 73 -45.18 -14.28 3.73
N GLY A 74 -45.18 -15.00 4.86
CA GLY A 74 -44.42 -14.67 6.06
C GLY A 74 -43.03 -15.31 6.09
N ALA A 75 -42.34 -15.14 7.22
CA ALA A 75 -40.99 -15.69 7.42
C ALA A 75 -40.91 -17.21 7.23
N PHE A 76 -41.96 -17.97 7.56
CA PHE A 76 -42.02 -19.42 7.31
C PHE A 76 -42.25 -19.79 5.84
N ASP A 77 -42.70 -18.86 5.00
CA ASP A 77 -42.89 -19.09 3.56
C ASP A 77 -41.61 -18.77 2.77
N HIS A 78 -40.98 -17.63 3.06
CA HIS A 78 -39.81 -17.15 2.32
C HIS A 78 -38.48 -17.26 3.07
N GLY A 79 -38.49 -17.64 4.34
CA GLY A 79 -37.28 -17.92 5.12
C GLY A 79 -36.52 -16.71 5.66
N PHE A 80 -37.01 -15.48 5.52
CA PHE A 80 -36.31 -14.26 5.93
C PHE A 80 -36.94 -13.65 7.18
N ASP A 81 -36.12 -13.53 8.23
CA ASP A 81 -36.43 -12.83 9.47
C ASP A 81 -35.11 -12.46 10.16
N PRO A 82 -34.62 -11.20 10.00
CA PRO A 82 -33.35 -10.78 10.56
C PRO A 82 -33.38 -10.65 12.09
N ALA A 83 -34.55 -10.75 12.73
CA ALA A 83 -34.67 -10.74 14.18
C ALA A 83 -34.57 -12.14 14.81
N HIS A 84 -34.62 -13.21 13.99
CA HIS A 84 -34.61 -14.58 14.48
C HIS A 84 -33.48 -15.41 13.87
N LYS A 85 -32.53 -15.83 14.71
CA LYS A 85 -31.28 -16.53 14.34
C LYS A 85 -31.43 -17.74 13.41
N GLY A 86 -32.60 -18.39 13.42
CA GLY A 86 -32.94 -19.56 12.60
C GLY A 86 -33.35 -19.27 11.16
N PHE A 87 -33.49 -18.00 10.78
CA PHE A 87 -33.86 -17.58 9.43
C PHE A 87 -32.68 -16.90 8.72
N TYR A 88 -32.86 -16.62 7.42
CA TYR A 88 -31.95 -15.75 6.67
C TYR A 88 -32.03 -14.33 7.21
N HIS A 89 -30.87 -13.68 7.28
CA HIS A 89 -30.71 -12.30 7.77
C HIS A 89 -30.49 -11.31 6.61
N GLY A 90 -30.43 -11.82 5.37
CA GLY A 90 -30.40 -11.03 4.14
C GLY A 90 -28.99 -10.67 3.67
N GLY A 91 -27.96 -11.26 4.28
CA GLY A 91 -26.61 -11.05 3.77
C GLY A 91 -26.43 -11.66 2.37
N ASP A 92 -25.79 -10.91 1.48
CA ASP A 92 -25.76 -11.21 0.05
C ASP A 92 -24.39 -10.88 -0.59
N LEU A 93 -24.25 -11.18 -1.88
CA LEU A 93 -22.99 -10.96 -2.61
C LEU A 93 -22.69 -9.48 -2.90
N LYS A 94 -23.70 -8.60 -2.89
CA LYS A 94 -23.50 -7.16 -3.06
C LYS A 94 -23.05 -6.50 -1.75
N GLY A 95 -23.36 -7.13 -0.62
CA GLY A 95 -22.87 -6.73 0.70
C GLY A 95 -21.41 -7.10 0.97
N LEU A 96 -20.84 -8.03 0.19
CA LEU A 96 -19.42 -8.40 0.26
C LEU A 96 -18.55 -7.46 -0.58
#